data_AF-A0A2N1XPG0-F1
#
_entry.id   AF-A0A2N1XPG0-F1
#
_cell.length_a   1.000
_cell.length_b   1.000
_cell.length_c   1.000
_cell.angle_alpha   90.00
_cell.angle_beta   90.00
_cell.angle_gamma   90.00
#
_symmetry.space_group_name_H-M   'P 1'
#
loop_
_entity.id
_entity.type
_entity.pdbx_description
1 polymer ?
#
loop_
_entity_poly.entity_id
_entity_poly.type
_entity_poly.pdbx_seq_one_letter_code
_entity_poly.pdbx_strand_id
1 'polypeptide(L)'
;MTDIYSLIEKPPYGVQKGVSSLIFVAYYLTNQRSLALYESEVFCPLVTQEVFEILAKRPELFSVEAFDFTGIRADLFNSYLEKLIGKVPEESTLLDIVKPLAKFIAQLPQYTLSMKTLDSQTIAVRDAFQNTQSPMKLLFETLPQACGYPSYVGTDLNTNNPNDFLNELVRHLNSLNKAYENLLKNFKDQLASALKEPADLNLADLRTAIAQKYAGLEKFKDLKPLS
;
A
#
# COMPACT_ATOMS: atom_id res chain seq x y z
N MET A 1 14.84 -5.97 20.35
CA MET A 1 15.45 -4.93 21.22
C MET A 1 16.23 -5.50 22.40
N THR A 2 15.77 -6.62 22.99
CA THR A 2 16.40 -7.27 24.15
C THR A 2 17.89 -7.60 23.95
N ASP A 3 18.29 -8.02 22.75
CA ASP A 3 19.70 -8.31 22.43
C ASP A 3 20.58 -7.05 22.46
N ILE A 4 20.06 -5.93 21.95
CA ILE A 4 20.76 -4.63 21.95
C ILE A 4 20.97 -4.16 23.38
N TYR A 5 19.93 -4.27 24.23
CA TYR A 5 20.03 -3.88 25.64
C TYR A 5 21.00 -4.78 26.39
N SER A 6 20.94 -6.09 26.15
CA SER A 6 21.88 -7.05 26.72
C SER A 6 23.33 -6.78 26.32
N LEU A 7 23.57 -6.20 25.13
CA LEU A 7 24.89 -5.84 24.65
C LEU A 7 25.46 -4.62 25.38
N ILE A 8 24.67 -3.56 25.57
CA ILE A 8 25.11 -2.33 26.25
C ILE A 8 25.15 -2.45 27.78
N GLU A 9 24.42 -3.40 28.34
CA GLU A 9 24.49 -3.73 29.77
C GLU A 9 25.77 -4.50 30.12
N LYS A 10 26.37 -5.20 29.14
CA LYS A 10 27.63 -5.92 29.31
C LYS A 10 28.84 -4.98 29.23
N PRO A 11 29.99 -5.35 29.81
CA PRO A 11 31.24 -4.63 29.58
C PRO A 11 31.57 -4.61 28.08
N PRO A 12 32.11 -3.50 27.54
CA PRO A 12 32.78 -2.38 28.20
C PRO A 12 31.88 -1.23 28.69
N TYR A 13 30.58 -1.25 28.40
CA TYR A 13 29.68 -0.10 28.64
C TYR A 13 29.00 -0.12 30.01
N GLY A 14 28.58 -1.30 30.50
CA GLY A 14 28.07 -1.48 31.87
C GLY A 14 26.84 -0.61 32.19
N VAL A 15 26.01 -0.31 31.19
CA VAL A 15 24.85 0.57 31.35
C VAL A 15 23.82 -0.08 32.28
N GLN A 16 23.23 0.68 33.19
CA GLN A 16 22.13 0.19 34.02
C GLN A 16 20.88 -0.07 33.16
N LYS A 17 20.20 -1.18 33.42
CA LYS A 17 18.99 -1.61 32.70
C LYS A 17 17.92 -0.53 32.50
N GLY A 18 17.75 0.38 33.47
CA GLY A 18 16.80 1.49 33.37
C GLY A 18 17.22 2.61 32.42
N VAL A 19 18.52 2.78 32.19
CA VAL A 19 19.10 3.83 31.33
C VAL A 19 19.24 3.36 29.88
N SER A 20 19.33 2.04 29.64
CA SER A 20 19.36 1.42 28.31
C SER A 20 18.29 1.97 27.36
N SER A 21 17.04 2.03 27.84
CA SER A 21 15.92 2.56 27.05
C SER A 21 16.06 4.05 26.75
N LEU A 22 16.55 4.85 27.69
CA LEU A 22 16.74 6.29 27.48
C LEU A 22 17.82 6.56 26.41
N ILE A 23 18.92 5.80 26.46
CA ILE A 23 19.98 5.89 25.45
C ILE A 23 19.44 5.51 24.08
N PHE A 24 18.66 4.44 23.99
CA PHE A 24 18.03 4.05 22.73
C PHE A 24 17.08 5.13 22.21
N VAL A 25 16.25 5.73 23.07
CA VAL A 25 15.36 6.83 22.67
C VAL A 25 16.18 8.00 22.11
N ALA A 26 17.25 8.42 22.78
CA ALA A 26 18.11 9.50 22.30
C ALA A 26 18.78 9.14 20.95
N TYR A 27 19.24 7.89 20.79
CA TYR A 27 19.79 7.40 19.54
C TYR A 27 18.75 7.35 18.41
N TYR A 28 17.54 6.90 18.72
CA TYR A 28 16.43 6.85 17.78
C TYR A 28 16.05 8.27 17.32
N LEU A 29 15.90 9.22 18.25
CA LEU A 29 15.55 10.61 17.92
C LEU A 29 16.59 11.30 17.04
N THR A 30 17.87 10.93 17.14
CA THR A 30 18.95 11.47 16.29
C THR A 30 19.06 10.77 14.94
N ASN A 31 18.56 9.54 14.82
CA ASN A 31 18.70 8.69 13.62
C ASN A 31 17.34 8.22 13.06
N GLN A 32 16.25 8.99 13.28
CA GLN A 32 14.90 8.59 12.87
C GLN A 32 14.78 8.31 11.37
N ARG A 33 15.69 8.86 10.57
CA ARG A 33 15.70 8.69 9.12
C ARG A 33 16.26 7.35 8.66
N SER A 34 17.12 6.72 9.45
CA SER A 34 17.79 5.45 9.14
C SER A 34 17.32 4.32 10.05
N LEU A 35 16.28 4.54 10.86
CA LEU A 35 15.76 3.56 11.80
C LEU A 35 14.25 3.40 11.63
N ALA A 36 13.81 2.14 11.52
CA ALA A 36 12.42 1.75 11.55
C ALA A 36 12.15 1.06 12.87
N LEU A 37 11.17 1.58 13.62
CA LEU A 37 10.69 0.95 14.84
C LEU A 37 9.47 0.09 14.54
N TYR A 38 9.42 -1.10 15.13
CA TYR A 38 8.31 -2.03 15.01
C TYR A 38 7.85 -2.47 16.39
N GLU A 39 6.53 -2.54 16.59
CA GLU A 39 5.86 -3.09 17.76
C GLU A 39 5.14 -4.37 17.36
N SER A 40 5.51 -5.50 17.97
CA SER A 40 4.93 -6.81 17.65
C SER A 40 4.92 -7.12 16.15
N GLU A 41 6.05 -6.86 15.47
CA GLU A 41 6.26 -7.00 14.01
C GLU A 41 5.49 -6.00 13.13
N VAL A 42 4.70 -5.10 13.73
CA VAL A 42 3.99 -4.03 13.03
C VAL A 42 4.85 -2.77 13.01
N PHE A 43 5.01 -2.14 11.84
CA PHE A 43 5.77 -0.89 11.73
C PHE A 43 5.07 0.26 12.48
N CYS A 44 5.83 1.03 13.27
CA CYS A 44 5.35 2.20 14.00
C CYS A 44 5.59 3.47 13.16
N PRO A 45 4.58 4.01 12.45
CA PRO A 45 4.77 5.17 11.60
C PRO A 45 4.94 6.47 12.38
N LEU A 46 4.43 6.53 13.60
CA LEU A 46 4.60 7.67 14.49
C LEU A 46 5.04 7.13 15.85
N VAL A 47 6.24 7.48 16.26
CA VAL A 47 6.76 7.10 17.56
C VAL A 47 6.47 8.24 18.53
N THR A 48 5.36 8.11 19.26
CA THR A 48 4.93 9.08 20.26
C THR A 48 5.54 8.76 21.62
N GLN A 49 5.30 9.63 22.61
CA GLN A 49 5.72 9.40 23.98
C GLN A 49 5.16 8.08 24.52
N GLU A 50 3.91 7.73 24.22
CA GLU A 50 3.29 6.48 24.66
C GLU A 50 4.07 5.27 24.16
N VAL A 51 4.52 5.29 22.90
CA VAL A 51 5.33 4.22 22.31
C VAL A 51 6.65 4.07 23.07
N PHE A 52 7.32 5.18 23.40
CA PHE A 52 8.55 5.14 24.19
C PHE A 52 8.34 4.64 25.62
N GLU A 53 7.21 4.97 26.25
CA GLU A 53 6.86 4.46 27.58
C GLU A 53 6.62 2.95 27.57
N ILE A 54 5.92 2.44 26.56
CA ILE A 54 5.73 1.00 26.39
C ILE A 54 7.06 0.33 26.09
N LEU A 55 7.89 0.90 25.21
CA LEU A 55 9.24 0.38 24.89
C LEU A 55 10.14 0.32 26.12
N ALA A 56 10.06 1.32 27.01
CA ALA A 56 10.83 1.33 28.25
C ALA A 56 10.38 0.23 29.23
N LYS A 57 9.08 -0.07 29.27
CA LYS A 57 8.49 -1.10 30.16
C LYS A 57 8.59 -2.51 29.59
N ARG A 58 8.46 -2.66 28.27
CA ARG A 58 8.36 -3.92 27.51
C ARG A 58 9.17 -3.87 26.22
N PRO A 59 10.51 -3.81 26.29
CA PRO A 59 11.35 -3.78 25.11
C PRO A 59 11.25 -5.05 24.27
N GLU A 60 10.83 -6.19 24.84
CA GLU A 60 10.63 -7.44 24.13
C GLU A 60 9.58 -7.38 23.01
N LEU A 61 8.63 -6.44 23.10
CA LEU A 61 7.63 -6.21 22.05
C LEU A 61 8.20 -5.44 20.86
N PHE A 62 9.36 -4.80 21.04
CA PHE A 62 9.92 -3.92 20.03
C PHE A 62 11.07 -4.56 19.28
N SER A 63 11.09 -4.30 17.97
CA SER A 63 12.25 -4.53 17.11
C SER A 63 12.60 -3.25 16.37
N VAL A 64 13.88 -3.09 16.07
CA VAL A 64 14.40 -1.96 15.32
C VAL A 64 15.16 -2.50 14.13
N GLU A 65 14.94 -1.90 12.98
CA GLU A 65 15.66 -2.20 11.75
C GLU A 65 16.43 -0.95 11.35
N ALA A 66 17.75 -1.06 11.31
CA ALA A 66 18.61 -0.02 10.80
C ALA A 66 18.76 -0.16 9.30
N PHE A 67 18.69 0.96 8.60
CA PHE A 67 18.82 1.01 7.16
C PHE A 67 19.55 2.24 6.70
N ASP A 68 20.43 2.02 5.72
CA ASP A 68 21.11 3.08 5.01
C ASP A 68 20.63 3.10 3.57
N PHE A 69 20.15 4.28 3.15
CA PHE A 69 19.90 4.58 1.74
C PHE A 69 21.24 4.85 1.05
N THR A 70 22.01 3.80 0.83
CA THR A 70 23.28 3.85 0.07
C THR A 70 23.19 2.98 -1.18
N GLY A 71 23.85 3.44 -2.26
CA GLY A 71 23.84 2.77 -3.56
C GLY A 71 22.44 2.67 -4.16
N ILE A 72 22.12 1.52 -4.75
CA ILE A 72 20.88 1.32 -5.53
C ILE A 72 19.59 1.54 -4.73
N ARG A 73 19.62 1.33 -3.40
CA ARG A 73 18.46 1.57 -2.54
C ARG A 73 18.18 3.06 -2.40
N ALA A 74 19.22 3.89 -2.40
CA ALA A 74 19.10 5.34 -2.43
C ALA A 74 18.52 5.80 -3.77
N ASP A 75 19.05 5.27 -4.89
CA ASP A 75 18.54 5.57 -6.22
C ASP A 75 17.06 5.20 -6.34
N LEU A 76 16.69 3.99 -5.92
CA LEU A 76 15.30 3.55 -5.94
C LEU A 76 14.40 4.40 -5.04
N PHE A 77 14.84 4.75 -3.83
CA PHE A 77 14.11 5.62 -2.91
C PHE A 77 13.88 7.02 -3.51
N ASN A 78 14.92 7.59 -4.13
CA ASN A 78 14.81 8.89 -4.80
C ASN A 78 13.88 8.81 -6.01
N SER A 79 13.97 7.74 -6.81
CA SER A 79 13.06 7.53 -7.94
C SER A 79 11.60 7.35 -7.47
N TYR A 80 11.35 6.70 -6.32
CA TYR A 80 10.03 6.65 -5.70
C TYR A 80 9.50 8.06 -5.38
N LEU A 81 10.30 8.89 -4.72
CA LEU A 81 9.93 10.26 -4.37
C LEU A 81 9.67 11.10 -5.62
N GLU A 82 10.53 11.00 -6.63
CA GLU A 82 10.36 11.71 -7.90
C GLU A 82 9.07 11.30 -8.62
N LYS A 83 8.76 10.00 -8.70
CA LYS A 83 7.56 9.51 -9.39
C LYS A 83 6.26 9.76 -8.64
N LEU A 84 6.26 9.61 -7.32
CA LEU A 84 5.04 9.69 -6.50
C LEU A 84 4.75 11.12 -6.01
N ILE A 85 5.79 11.91 -5.74
CA ILE A 85 5.67 13.23 -5.11
C ILE A 85 6.11 14.34 -6.09
N GLY A 86 6.92 14.02 -7.11
CA GLY A 86 7.41 15.00 -8.08
C GLY A 86 8.58 15.85 -7.57
N LYS A 87 9.07 15.57 -6.36
CA LYS A 87 10.22 16.24 -5.72
C LYS A 87 10.96 15.25 -4.85
N VAL A 88 12.27 15.45 -4.69
CA VAL A 88 13.12 14.72 -3.73
C VAL A 88 13.52 15.68 -2.61
N PRO A 89 12.69 15.86 -1.56
CA PRO A 89 13.08 16.65 -0.41
C PRO A 89 14.34 16.08 0.25
N GLU A 90 15.27 16.95 0.65
CA GLU A 90 16.49 16.53 1.36
C GLU A 90 16.19 15.83 2.67
N GLU A 91 15.03 16.01 3.29
CA GLU A 91 14.62 15.39 4.58
C GLU A 91 13.56 14.29 4.44
N SER A 92 13.41 13.72 3.25
CA SER A 92 12.37 12.70 3.02
C SER A 92 12.58 11.43 3.84
N THR A 93 11.48 10.91 4.38
CA THR A 93 11.41 9.67 5.16
C THR A 93 10.66 8.57 4.41
N LEU A 94 10.78 7.33 4.86
CA LEU A 94 10.04 6.19 4.32
C LEU A 94 8.51 6.43 4.31
N LEU A 95 8.02 7.18 5.31
CA LEU A 95 6.61 7.53 5.43
C LEU A 95 6.11 8.41 4.29
N ASP A 96 6.96 9.26 3.72
CA ASP A 96 6.59 10.14 2.62
C ASP A 96 6.23 9.36 1.35
N ILE A 97 6.75 8.14 1.20
CA ILE A 97 6.42 7.21 0.11
C ILE A 97 5.23 6.32 0.49
N VAL A 98 5.23 5.81 1.73
CA VAL A 98 4.22 4.82 2.17
C VAL A 98 2.85 5.45 2.36
N LYS A 99 2.79 6.66 2.93
CA LYS A 99 1.51 7.37 3.17
C LYS A 99 0.69 7.58 1.88
N PRO A 100 1.24 8.12 0.78
CA PRO A 100 0.47 8.29 -0.45
C PRO A 100 0.06 6.94 -1.06
N LEU A 101 0.92 5.91 -1.01
CA LEU A 101 0.59 4.58 -1.50
C LEU A 101 -0.53 3.92 -0.69
N ALA A 102 -0.45 3.97 0.64
CA ALA A 102 -1.48 3.43 1.53
C ALA A 102 -2.81 4.18 1.33
N LYS A 103 -2.77 5.51 1.19
CA LYS A 103 -3.96 6.33 0.89
C LYS A 103 -4.57 5.93 -0.45
N PHE A 104 -3.76 5.71 -1.47
CA PHE A 104 -4.22 5.27 -2.79
C PHE A 104 -4.96 3.93 -2.69
N ILE A 105 -4.37 2.92 -2.03
CA ILE A 105 -5.01 1.61 -1.85
C ILE A 105 -6.29 1.72 -1.01
N ALA A 106 -6.30 2.53 0.05
CA ALA A 106 -7.48 2.75 0.89
C ALA A 106 -8.63 3.46 0.17
N GLN A 107 -8.35 4.22 -0.89
CA GLN A 107 -9.37 4.87 -1.73
C GLN A 107 -9.96 3.94 -2.78
N LEU A 108 -9.36 2.77 -3.04
CA LEU A 108 -9.86 1.84 -4.04
C LEU A 108 -11.20 1.23 -3.58
N PRO A 109 -12.19 1.09 -4.49
CA PRO A 109 -13.45 0.42 -4.19
C PRO A 109 -13.25 -1.02 -3.71
N GLN A 110 -14.06 -1.48 -2.76
CA GLN A 110 -13.99 -2.84 -2.20
C GLN A 110 -14.09 -3.94 -3.27
N TYR A 111 -14.79 -3.66 -4.38
CA TYR A 111 -14.84 -4.54 -5.53
C TYR A 111 -13.45 -4.73 -6.18
N THR A 112 -12.71 -3.65 -6.44
CA THR A 112 -11.35 -3.71 -7.00
C THR A 112 -10.42 -4.49 -6.08
N LEU A 113 -10.61 -4.35 -4.76
CA LEU A 113 -9.84 -5.09 -3.77
C LEU A 113 -10.11 -6.62 -3.80
N SER A 114 -11.28 -7.05 -4.29
CA SER A 114 -11.69 -8.46 -4.32
C SER A 114 -11.69 -9.08 -5.73
N MET A 115 -11.43 -8.28 -6.77
CA MET A 115 -11.54 -8.68 -8.18
C MET A 115 -10.40 -9.61 -8.58
N LYS A 116 -10.72 -10.76 -9.19
CA LYS A 116 -9.74 -11.75 -9.67
C LYS A 116 -9.49 -11.73 -11.19
N THR A 117 -10.18 -10.85 -11.91
CA THR A 117 -10.12 -10.75 -13.38
C THR A 117 -9.05 -9.77 -13.87
N LEU A 118 -8.20 -9.26 -12.98
CA LEU A 118 -7.08 -8.41 -13.32
C LEU A 118 -5.86 -9.26 -13.71
N ASP A 119 -4.87 -8.62 -14.33
CA ASP A 119 -3.59 -9.26 -14.61
C ASP A 119 -2.95 -9.85 -13.32
N SER A 120 -2.29 -11.00 -13.44
CA SER A 120 -1.68 -11.69 -12.30
C SER A 120 -0.69 -10.82 -11.53
N GLN A 121 0.07 -9.96 -12.22
CA GLN A 121 1.02 -9.05 -11.57
C GLN A 121 0.28 -7.91 -10.86
N THR A 122 -0.79 -7.37 -11.46
CA THR A 122 -1.65 -6.36 -10.81
C THR A 122 -2.30 -6.90 -9.53
N ILE A 123 -2.72 -8.17 -9.55
CA ILE A 123 -3.23 -8.87 -8.36
C ILE A 123 -2.14 -9.02 -7.31
N ALA A 124 -0.94 -9.45 -7.71
CA ALA A 124 0.20 -9.59 -6.80
C ALA A 124 0.57 -8.25 -6.15
N VAL A 125 0.55 -7.15 -6.90
CA VAL A 125 0.82 -5.80 -6.37
C VAL A 125 -0.23 -5.40 -5.34
N ARG A 126 -1.53 -5.63 -5.62
CA ARG A 126 -2.60 -5.40 -4.64
C ARG A 126 -2.39 -6.22 -3.37
N ASP A 127 -2.11 -7.51 -3.52
CA ASP A 127 -1.97 -8.43 -2.40
C ASP A 127 -0.71 -8.10 -1.58
N ALA A 128 0.35 -7.58 -2.20
CA ALA A 128 1.54 -7.06 -1.52
C ALA A 128 1.18 -5.93 -0.53
N PHE A 129 0.33 -4.99 -0.94
CA PHE A 129 -0.12 -3.91 -0.04
C PHE A 129 -1.00 -4.41 1.12
N GLN A 130 -1.75 -5.51 0.94
CA GLN A 130 -2.63 -6.06 1.98
C GLN A 130 -1.88 -6.94 2.98
N ASN A 131 -0.87 -7.68 2.52
CA ASN A 131 -0.18 -8.69 3.33
C ASN A 131 1.09 -8.17 4.01
N THR A 132 1.68 -7.08 3.53
CA THR A 132 2.96 -6.61 4.06
C THR A 132 2.78 -5.51 5.11
N GLN A 133 3.20 -5.82 6.35
CA GLN A 133 3.15 -4.89 7.49
C GLN A 133 4.40 -4.01 7.62
N SER A 134 5.52 -4.41 7.00
CA SER A 134 6.76 -3.61 6.98
C SER A 134 6.85 -2.81 5.68
N PRO A 135 6.83 -1.47 5.75
CA PRO A 135 6.96 -0.67 4.54
C PRO A 135 8.34 -0.80 3.88
N MET A 136 9.38 -1.17 4.63
CA MET A 136 10.68 -1.48 4.05
C MET A 136 10.60 -2.72 3.15
N LYS A 137 10.06 -3.82 3.69
CA LYS A 137 9.82 -5.03 2.90
C LYS A 137 8.86 -4.79 1.75
N LEU A 138 7.86 -3.93 1.94
CA LEU A 138 6.91 -3.60 0.88
C LEU A 138 7.63 -2.94 -0.31
N LEU A 139 8.39 -1.87 -0.06
CA LEU A 139 9.01 -1.07 -1.12
C LEU A 139 10.20 -1.77 -1.80
N PHE A 140 11.02 -2.49 -1.04
CA PHE A 140 12.29 -3.02 -1.56
C PHE A 140 12.26 -4.51 -1.90
N GLU A 141 11.25 -5.25 -1.46
CA GLU A 141 11.16 -6.69 -1.66
C GLU A 141 9.83 -7.10 -2.31
N THR A 142 8.71 -6.84 -1.64
CA THR A 142 7.39 -7.36 -2.03
C THR A 142 6.89 -6.72 -3.32
N LEU A 143 6.98 -5.39 -3.47
CA LEU A 143 6.53 -4.70 -4.69
C LEU A 143 7.40 -5.02 -5.92
N PRO A 144 8.75 -5.01 -5.83
CA PRO A 144 9.61 -5.48 -6.93
C PRO A 144 9.25 -6.89 -7.37
N GLN A 145 9.14 -7.84 -6.43
CA GLN A 145 8.78 -9.23 -6.71
C GLN A 145 7.40 -9.35 -7.35
N ALA A 146 6.42 -8.60 -6.87
CA ALA A 146 5.07 -8.57 -7.43
C ALA A 146 5.03 -8.07 -8.89
N CYS A 147 5.93 -7.15 -9.25
CA CYS A 147 6.09 -6.64 -10.61
C CYS A 147 7.00 -7.53 -11.48
N GLY A 148 7.53 -8.64 -10.95
CA GLY A 148 8.44 -9.54 -11.67
C GLY A 148 9.91 -9.11 -11.69
N TYR A 149 10.30 -8.18 -10.82
CA TYR A 149 11.68 -7.73 -10.64
C TYR A 149 12.33 -8.40 -9.41
N PRO A 150 13.66 -8.58 -9.40
CA PRO A 150 14.35 -9.07 -8.20
C PRO A 150 14.20 -8.08 -7.03
N SER A 151 14.27 -8.59 -5.81
CA SER A 151 14.28 -7.76 -4.60
C SER A 151 15.56 -6.91 -4.55
N TYR A 152 15.43 -5.67 -4.10
CA TYR A 152 16.54 -4.74 -3.86
C TYR A 152 17.09 -4.84 -2.43
N VAL A 153 17.02 -6.04 -1.86
CA VAL A 153 17.49 -6.39 -0.51
C VAL A 153 18.57 -7.46 -0.63
N GLY A 154 19.76 -7.21 -0.09
CA GLY A 154 20.89 -8.14 -0.08
C GLY A 154 22.15 -7.62 -0.77
N THR A 155 23.16 -8.48 -0.88
CA THR A 155 24.47 -8.18 -1.52
C THR A 155 24.43 -8.30 -3.04
N ASP A 156 23.46 -9.02 -3.61
CA ASP A 156 23.28 -9.20 -5.05
C ASP A 156 22.29 -8.17 -5.61
N LEU A 157 22.70 -6.92 -5.57
CA LEU A 157 21.93 -5.81 -6.13
C LEU A 157 22.04 -5.85 -7.66
N ASN A 158 21.04 -6.44 -8.32
CA ASN A 158 20.96 -6.49 -9.78
C ASN A 158 20.95 -5.08 -10.38
N THR A 159 21.64 -4.92 -11.52
CA THR A 159 21.81 -3.67 -12.29
C THR A 159 20.55 -3.20 -13.02
N ASN A 160 19.36 -3.71 -12.66
CA ASN A 160 18.12 -3.29 -13.30
C ASN A 160 17.81 -1.85 -12.91
N ASN A 161 17.51 -1.04 -13.91
CA ASN A 161 17.25 0.38 -13.72
C ASN A 161 16.01 0.56 -12.83
N PRO A 162 16.12 1.20 -11.65
CA PRO A 162 14.99 1.37 -10.72
C PRO A 162 13.79 2.07 -11.36
N ASN A 163 14.03 2.88 -12.38
CA ASN A 163 12.98 3.57 -13.13
C ASN A 163 12.05 2.64 -13.93
N ASP A 164 12.55 1.51 -14.45
CA ASP A 164 11.75 0.59 -15.25
C ASP A 164 10.74 -0.17 -14.38
N PHE A 165 11.19 -0.63 -13.21
CA PHE A 165 10.32 -1.17 -12.18
C PHE A 165 9.23 -0.18 -11.78
N LEU A 166 9.60 1.09 -11.51
CA LEU A 166 8.63 2.09 -11.10
C LEU A 166 7.60 2.42 -12.19
N ASN A 167 8.00 2.39 -13.46
CA ASN A 167 7.07 2.55 -14.58
C ASN A 167 6.01 1.43 -14.59
N GLU A 168 6.42 0.19 -14.41
CA GLU A 168 5.50 -0.94 -14.33
C GLU A 168 4.62 -0.88 -13.07
N LEU A 169 5.17 -0.51 -11.91
CA LEU A 169 4.39 -0.29 -10.70
C LEU A 169 3.28 0.76 -10.93
N VAL A 170 3.62 1.92 -11.50
CA VAL A 170 2.64 2.98 -11.81
C VAL A 170 1.58 2.49 -12.81
N ARG A 171 1.98 1.65 -13.78
CA ARG A 171 1.04 1.02 -14.72
C ARG A 171 0.05 0.10 -14.02
N HIS A 172 0.51 -0.74 -13.09
CA HIS A 172 -0.36 -1.62 -12.30
C HIS A 172 -1.28 -0.82 -11.36
N LEU A 173 -0.77 0.22 -10.69
CA LEU A 173 -1.59 1.11 -9.86
C LEU A 173 -2.69 1.80 -10.69
N ASN A 174 -2.36 2.32 -11.87
CA ASN A 174 -3.35 2.89 -12.78
C ASN A 174 -4.38 1.86 -13.27
N SER A 175 -3.96 0.61 -13.48
CA SER A 175 -4.86 -0.49 -13.82
C SER A 175 -5.86 -0.76 -12.70
N LEU A 176 -5.41 -0.77 -11.44
CA LEU A 176 -6.29 -0.88 -10.27
C LEU A 176 -7.30 0.25 -10.20
N ASN A 177 -6.87 1.50 -10.43
CA ASN A 177 -7.77 2.66 -10.41
C ASN A 177 -8.85 2.55 -11.49
N LYS A 178 -8.46 2.17 -12.72
CA LYS A 178 -9.38 2.04 -13.87
C LYS A 178 -10.27 0.80 -13.81
N ALA A 179 -9.94 -0.20 -12.99
CA ALA A 179 -10.70 -1.44 -12.90
C ALA A 179 -12.17 -1.19 -12.54
N TYR A 180 -12.43 -0.24 -11.64
CA TYR A 180 -13.79 0.12 -11.24
C TYR A 180 -14.55 0.88 -12.33
N GLU A 181 -13.89 1.83 -13.01
CA GLU A 181 -14.49 2.54 -14.15
C GLU A 181 -14.84 1.58 -15.28
N ASN A 182 -13.95 0.63 -15.58
CA ASN A 182 -14.17 -0.42 -16.57
C ASN A 182 -15.33 -1.34 -16.18
N LEU A 183 -15.46 -1.70 -14.90
CA LEU A 183 -16.61 -2.45 -14.40
C LEU A 183 -17.91 -1.68 -14.63
N LEU A 184 -17.96 -0.40 -14.26
CA LEU A 184 -19.13 0.44 -14.49
C LEU A 184 -19.48 0.53 -15.97
N LYS A 185 -18.48 0.66 -16.84
CA LYS A 185 -18.69 0.66 -18.29
C LYS A 185 -19.26 -0.68 -18.77
N ASN A 186 -18.68 -1.80 -18.37
CA ASN A 186 -19.18 -3.14 -18.72
C ASN A 186 -20.60 -3.38 -18.22
N PHE A 187 -20.97 -2.92 -17.01
CA PHE A 187 -22.35 -2.99 -16.55
C PHE A 187 -23.31 -2.17 -17.41
N LYS A 188 -22.90 -0.96 -17.83
CA LYS A 188 -23.70 -0.15 -18.76
C LYS A 188 -23.87 -0.85 -20.10
N ASP A 189 -22.80 -1.40 -20.65
CA ASP A 189 -22.84 -2.12 -21.93
C ASP A 189 -23.72 -3.38 -21.85
N GLN A 190 -23.62 -4.16 -20.76
CA GLN A 190 -24.48 -5.32 -20.52
C GLN A 190 -25.94 -4.93 -20.35
N LEU A 191 -26.24 -3.84 -19.65
CA LEU A 191 -27.61 -3.30 -19.54
C LEU A 191 -28.12 -2.84 -20.90
N ALA A 192 -27.36 -2.04 -21.65
CA ALA A 192 -27.74 -1.59 -22.99
C ALA A 192 -28.01 -2.76 -23.93
N SER A 193 -27.16 -3.79 -23.90
CA SER A 193 -27.33 -5.02 -24.68
C SER A 193 -28.57 -5.82 -24.26
N ALA A 194 -28.79 -6.03 -22.96
CA ALA A 194 -29.96 -6.75 -22.44
C ALA A 194 -31.28 -6.04 -22.76
N LEU A 195 -31.27 -4.71 -22.80
CA LEU A 195 -32.44 -3.88 -23.11
C LEU A 195 -32.63 -3.57 -24.61
N LYS A 196 -31.69 -4.00 -25.47
CA LYS A 196 -31.65 -3.73 -26.92
C LYS A 196 -31.73 -2.22 -27.24
N GLU A 197 -31.07 -1.40 -26.42
CA GLU A 197 -30.96 0.05 -26.61
C GLU A 197 -29.53 0.40 -27.11
N PRO A 198 -29.32 1.51 -27.83
CA PRO A 198 -27.99 1.91 -28.28
C PRO A 198 -27.08 2.25 -27.09
N ALA A 199 -25.84 1.73 -27.13
CA ALA A 199 -24.87 1.75 -26.02
C ALA A 199 -24.31 3.13 -25.60
N ASP A 200 -24.82 4.22 -26.19
CA ASP A 200 -24.29 5.58 -26.02
C ASP A 200 -25.15 6.47 -25.08
N LEU A 201 -26.23 5.93 -24.51
CA LEU A 201 -27.12 6.69 -23.63
C LEU A 201 -26.53 6.91 -22.24
N ASN A 202 -26.59 8.16 -21.77
CA ASN A 202 -26.19 8.53 -20.42
C ASN A 202 -27.10 7.83 -19.38
N LEU A 203 -26.61 7.58 -18.15
CA LEU A 203 -27.36 6.82 -17.14
C LEU A 203 -28.75 7.39 -16.83
N ALA A 204 -28.89 8.73 -16.92
CA ALA A 204 -30.16 9.41 -16.75
C ALA A 204 -31.14 9.10 -17.87
N ASP A 205 -30.68 9.10 -19.13
CA ASP A 205 -31.50 8.81 -20.30
C ASP A 205 -31.87 7.32 -20.36
N LEU A 206 -30.94 6.44 -20.00
CA LEU A 206 -31.19 4.99 -19.91
C LEU A 206 -32.22 4.68 -18.82
N ARG A 207 -32.13 5.34 -17.65
CA ARG A 207 -33.14 5.23 -16.58
C ARG A 207 -34.51 5.77 -17.01
N THR A 208 -34.53 6.84 -17.80
CA THR A 208 -35.77 7.43 -18.31
C THR A 208 -36.40 6.56 -19.40
N ALA A 209 -35.61 5.97 -20.29
CA ALA A 209 -36.04 5.01 -21.30
C ALA A 209 -36.59 3.72 -20.66
N ILE A 210 -35.93 3.19 -19.62
CA ILE A 210 -36.42 2.06 -18.83
C ILE A 210 -37.76 2.42 -18.16
N ALA A 211 -37.83 3.57 -17.49
CA ALA A 211 -39.06 4.02 -16.84
C ALA A 211 -40.22 4.17 -17.85
N GLN A 212 -39.97 4.71 -19.05
CA GLN A 212 -40.99 4.82 -20.10
C GLN A 212 -41.39 3.47 -20.71
N LYS A 213 -40.43 2.59 -20.98
CA LYS A 213 -40.66 1.27 -21.60
C LYS A 213 -41.42 0.33 -20.66
N TYR A 214 -41.24 0.48 -19.35
CA TYR A 214 -41.89 -0.32 -18.32
C TYR A 214 -43.00 0.39 -17.53
N ALA A 215 -43.28 1.68 -17.80
CA ALA A 215 -44.48 2.37 -17.26
C ALA A 215 -45.79 1.68 -17.66
N GLY A 216 -45.80 0.89 -18.73
CA GLY A 216 -46.95 0.07 -19.14
C GLY A 216 -47.19 -1.20 -18.31
N LEU A 217 -46.20 -1.66 -17.53
CA LEU A 217 -46.35 -2.87 -16.71
C LEU A 217 -47.18 -2.66 -15.44
N GLU A 218 -47.43 -1.41 -15.03
CA GLU A 218 -48.36 -1.14 -13.93
C GLU A 218 -49.80 -1.54 -14.27
N LYS A 219 -50.16 -1.61 -15.57
CA LYS A 219 -51.46 -2.13 -16.03
C LYS A 219 -51.58 -3.66 -16.01
N PHE A 220 -50.48 -4.39 -15.80
CA PHE A 220 -50.48 -5.86 -15.77
C PHE A 220 -50.56 -6.45 -14.36
N LYS A 221 -50.70 -5.61 -13.31
CA LYS A 221 -50.85 -6.07 -11.93
C LYS A 221 -52.22 -6.69 -11.61
N ASP A 222 -53.19 -6.57 -12.53
CA ASP A 222 -54.57 -7.06 -12.38
C ASP A 222 -54.90 -8.33 -13.20
N LEU A 223 -53.92 -9.02 -13.78
CA LEU A 223 -54.18 -10.32 -14.42
C LEU A 223 -54.13 -11.45 -13.40
N LYS A 224 -55.35 -11.80 -12.94
CA LYS A 224 -55.77 -12.95 -12.14
C LYS A 224 -54.96 -14.23 -12.48
N PRO A 225 -54.60 -15.06 -11.48
CA PRO A 225 -53.88 -16.31 -11.72
C PRO A 225 -54.69 -17.22 -12.66
N LEU A 226 -54.06 -17.69 -13.75
CA LEU A 226 -54.62 -18.75 -14.59
C LEU A 226 -54.77 -20.02 -13.75
N SER A 227 -55.99 -20.56 -13.78
CA SER A 227 -56.39 -21.82 -13.16
C SER A 227 -55.87 -23.03 -13.93
#